data_AF-A0AAV0Y5F0-F1
#
_entry.id   AF-A0AAV0Y5F0-F1
#
_cell.length_a   1.000
_cell.length_b   1.000
_cell.length_c   1.000
_cell.angle_alpha   90.00
_cell.angle_beta   90.00
_cell.angle_gamma   90.00
#
_symmetry.space_group_name_H-M   'P 1'
#
loop_
_entity.id
_entity.type
_entity.pdbx_description
1 polymer ?
#
loop_
_entity_poly.entity_id
_entity_poly.type
_entity_poly.pdbx_seq_one_letter_code
_entity_poly.pdbx_strand_id
1 'polypeptide(L)'
;MNGKINGVTKTCDHDTLTDEEINKKLWLKSDDESYYALKNIITAKDFIKDLPHAKHFVHTGRLEPYHNVRLKYMPKRIHLKYRGMYIRSIMAILNHNYNTNKQIVGDKMVYWKPLGKYTIKNVYELVMGIIERNYSKYSIFSFNRLFRLF
;
A
#
# COMPACT_ATOMS: atom_id res chain seq x y z
N MET A 1 13.95 17.04 0.57
CA MET A 1 13.66 15.61 0.27
C MET A 1 14.94 14.82 0.48
N ASN A 2 14.98 13.90 1.44
CA ASN A 2 16.20 13.18 1.82
C ASN A 2 16.36 11.91 0.98
N GLY A 3 17.17 11.99 -0.08
CA GLY A 3 17.60 10.82 -0.84
C GLY A 3 18.68 10.05 -0.06
N LYS A 4 18.43 8.79 0.29
CA LYS A 4 19.45 7.91 0.88
C LYS A 4 20.28 7.29 -0.24
N ILE A 5 21.57 7.58 -0.26
CA ILE A 5 22.58 6.86 -1.05
C ILE A 5 23.54 6.22 -0.04
N ASN A 6 23.68 4.89 -0.07
CA ASN A 6 24.61 4.11 0.75
C ASN A 6 24.47 4.25 2.28
N GLY A 7 23.25 4.44 2.80
CA GLY A 7 22.99 4.36 4.24
C GLY A 7 23.46 5.54 5.10
N VAL A 8 24.10 6.56 4.50
CA VAL A 8 24.49 7.80 5.18
C VAL A 8 23.50 8.89 4.80
N THR A 9 22.79 9.45 5.79
CA THR A 9 22.01 10.67 5.60
C THR A 9 22.96 11.86 5.48
N LYS A 10 23.33 12.25 4.26
CA LYS A 10 23.96 13.55 4.03
C LYS A 10 22.92 14.61 4.31
N THR A 11 23.04 15.28 5.44
CA THR A 11 22.37 16.56 5.68
C THR A 11 23.03 17.58 4.76
N CYS A 12 22.24 18.34 4.01
CA CYS A 12 22.80 19.41 3.20
C CYS A 12 23.38 20.48 4.15
N ASP A 13 24.55 21.04 3.84
CA ASP A 13 25.21 22.09 4.65
C ASP A 13 24.52 23.46 4.55
N HIS A 14 23.25 23.49 4.18
CA HIS A 14 22.47 24.73 4.08
C HIS A 14 21.32 24.70 5.08
N ASP A 15 20.99 25.87 5.63
CA ASP A 15 19.81 26.04 6.44
C ASP A 15 18.53 25.68 5.66
N THR A 16 17.46 25.39 6.39
CA THR A 16 16.15 25.14 5.79
C THR A 16 15.70 26.38 5.03
N LEU A 17 15.64 26.25 3.70
CA LEU A 17 15.18 27.32 2.82
C LEU A 17 13.75 27.72 3.20
N THR A 18 13.52 29.02 3.30
CA THR A 18 12.18 29.60 3.48
C THR A 18 11.37 29.50 2.18
N ASP A 19 10.03 29.58 2.28
CA ASP A 19 9.15 29.49 1.11
C ASP A 19 9.43 30.56 0.06
N GLU A 20 9.88 31.75 0.48
CA GLU A 20 10.29 32.81 -0.44
C GLU A 20 11.59 32.48 -1.19
N GLU A 21 12.56 31.88 -0.51
CA GLU A 21 13.83 31.48 -1.11
C GLU A 21 13.63 30.32 -2.07
N ILE A 22 12.76 29.36 -1.76
CA ILE A 22 12.43 28.24 -2.66
C ILE A 22 11.84 28.77 -3.99
N ASN A 23 10.94 29.75 -3.90
CA ASN A 23 10.28 30.33 -5.08
C ASN A 23 11.21 31.21 -5.91
N LYS A 24 12.16 31.91 -5.27
CA LYS A 24 13.15 32.77 -5.96
C LYS A 24 14.37 31.99 -6.48
N LYS A 25 14.63 30.79 -5.96
CA LYS A 25 15.82 30.00 -6.29
C LYS A 25 15.72 29.39 -7.68
N LEU A 26 16.67 29.75 -8.53
CA LEU A 26 16.90 29.08 -9.80
C LEU A 26 17.61 27.74 -9.54
N TRP A 27 16.83 26.65 -9.52
CA TRP A 27 17.32 25.31 -9.19
C TRP A 27 18.29 24.72 -10.21
N LEU A 28 18.18 25.14 -11.47
CA LEU A 28 19.03 24.72 -12.57
C LEU A 28 19.40 25.96 -13.38
N LYS A 29 20.70 26.22 -13.50
CA LYS A 29 21.22 27.26 -14.40
C LYS A 29 21.27 26.72 -15.82
N SER A 30 20.92 27.54 -16.81
CA SER A 30 20.86 27.15 -18.23
C SER A 30 22.20 26.66 -18.80
N ASP A 31 23.30 27.03 -18.16
CA ASP A 31 24.66 26.84 -18.67
C ASP A 31 25.37 25.67 -17.96
N ASP A 32 24.70 25.04 -16.99
CA ASP A 32 25.24 23.95 -16.20
C ASP A 32 25.05 22.59 -16.89
N GLU A 33 26.01 21.68 -16.69
CA GLU A 33 25.98 20.33 -17.24
C GLU A 33 24.75 19.54 -16.77
N SER A 34 24.33 19.78 -15.52
CA SER A 34 23.10 19.23 -14.94
C SER A 34 21.85 19.61 -15.74
N TYR A 35 21.80 20.83 -16.29
CA TYR A 35 20.68 21.31 -17.10
C TYR A 35 20.64 20.61 -18.46
N TYR A 36 21.79 20.47 -19.12
CA TYR A 36 21.87 19.74 -20.40
C TYR A 36 21.52 18.26 -20.24
N ALA A 37 21.99 17.61 -19.17
CA ALA A 37 21.64 16.23 -18.86
C ALA A 37 20.13 16.05 -18.69
N LEU A 38 19.48 16.92 -17.89
CA LEU A 38 18.03 16.89 -17.72
C LEU A 38 17.29 17.17 -19.03
N LYS A 39 17.73 18.17 -19.79
CA LYS A 39 17.14 18.53 -21.09
C LYS A 39 17.18 17.37 -22.07
N ASN A 40 18.30 16.64 -22.13
CA ASN A 40 18.44 15.47 -22.99
C ASN A 40 17.46 14.35 -22.61
N ILE A 41 17.25 14.12 -21.30
CA ILE A 41 16.30 13.11 -20.81
C ILE A 41 14.86 13.51 -21.15
N ILE A 42 14.47 14.75 -20.86
CA ILE A 42 13.10 15.23 -21.09
C ILE A 42 12.77 15.32 -22.59
N THR A 43 13.76 15.63 -23.43
CA THR A 43 13.58 15.75 -24.88
C THR A 43 13.74 14.40 -25.61
N ALA A 44 14.10 13.32 -24.89
CA ALA A 44 14.25 12.01 -25.49
C ALA A 44 12.93 11.53 -26.11
N LYS A 45 12.99 11.01 -27.33
CA LYS A 45 11.80 10.56 -28.09
C LYS A 45 11.01 9.50 -27.34
N ASP A 46 11.71 8.57 -26.69
CA ASP A 46 11.09 7.51 -25.89
C ASP A 46 10.34 8.07 -24.68
N PHE A 47 10.95 9.03 -23.96
CA PHE A 47 10.30 9.68 -22.83
C PHE A 47 9.02 10.42 -23.24
N ILE A 48 9.06 11.17 -24.35
CA ILE A 48 7.89 11.90 -24.87
C ILE A 48 6.79 10.91 -25.30
N LYS A 49 7.15 9.77 -25.87
CA LYS A 49 6.21 8.71 -26.24
C LYS A 49 5.56 8.02 -25.03
N ASP A 50 6.30 7.89 -23.94
CA ASP A 50 5.83 7.23 -22.71
C ASP A 50 5.04 8.18 -21.80
N LEU A 51 5.24 9.50 -21.91
CA LEU A 51 4.57 10.51 -21.10
C LEU A 51 3.02 10.41 -21.13
N PRO A 52 2.35 10.20 -22.28
CA PRO A 52 0.91 9.97 -22.33
C PRO A 52 0.47 8.73 -21.55
N HIS A 53 1.29 7.67 -21.54
CA HIS A 53 0.99 6.44 -20.80
C HIS A 53 1.14 6.66 -19.29
N ALA A 54 2.13 7.45 -18.87
CA ALA A 54 2.33 7.83 -17.47
C ALA A 54 1.16 8.66 -16.91
N LYS A 55 0.51 9.50 -17.72
CA LYS A 55 -0.70 10.26 -17.31
C LYS A 55 -1.84 9.34 -16.87
N HIS A 56 -1.99 8.17 -17.50
CA HIS A 56 -3.03 7.20 -17.18
C HIS A 56 -2.61 6.19 -16.11
N PHE A 57 -1.42 6.36 -15.52
CA PHE A 57 -0.96 5.51 -14.44
C PHE A 57 -1.74 5.78 -13.16
N VAL A 58 -2.81 5.02 -12.96
CA VAL A 58 -3.54 4.99 -11.69
C VAL A 58 -2.86 3.99 -10.77
N HIS A 59 -2.20 4.48 -9.73
CA HIS A 59 -1.54 3.62 -8.75
C HIS A 59 -2.54 2.68 -8.07
N THR A 60 -2.39 1.37 -8.29
CA THR A 60 -3.27 0.34 -7.72
C THR A 60 -2.94 -0.04 -6.28
N GLY A 61 -1.91 0.58 -5.68
CA GLY A 61 -1.48 0.22 -4.32
C GLY A 61 -2.55 0.40 -3.25
N ARG A 62 -3.54 1.28 -3.47
CA ARG A 62 -4.70 1.40 -2.56
C ARG A 62 -5.76 0.32 -2.78
N LEU A 63 -5.84 -0.25 -3.98
CA LEU A 63 -6.82 -1.26 -4.36
C LEU A 63 -6.37 -2.68 -3.95
N GLU A 64 -5.06 -2.93 -3.96
CA GLU A 64 -4.47 -4.22 -3.59
C GLU A 64 -4.84 -4.70 -2.17
N PRO A 65 -4.77 -3.87 -1.12
CA PRO A 65 -5.22 -4.26 0.22
C PRO A 65 -6.70 -4.67 0.26
N TYR A 66 -7.56 -3.93 -0.46
CA TYR A 66 -8.97 -4.29 -0.56
C TYR A 66 -9.16 -5.64 -1.26
N HIS A 67 -8.43 -5.91 -2.35
CA HIS A 67 -8.50 -7.19 -3.04
C HIS A 67 -8.11 -8.37 -2.15
N ASN A 68 -7.09 -8.22 -1.31
CA ASN A 68 -6.71 -9.23 -0.33
C ASN A 68 -7.82 -9.48 0.70
N VAL A 69 -8.44 -8.41 1.23
CA VAL A 69 -9.59 -8.53 2.14
C VAL A 69 -10.78 -9.19 1.45
N ARG A 70 -11.09 -8.81 0.21
CA ARG A 70 -12.20 -9.39 -0.57
C ARG A 70 -12.04 -10.90 -0.74
N LEU A 71 -10.83 -11.38 -1.01
CA LEU A 71 -10.57 -12.81 -1.19
C LEU A 71 -10.85 -13.65 0.07
N LYS A 72 -10.74 -13.06 1.26
CA LYS A 72 -11.13 -13.72 2.53
C LYS A 72 -12.63 -14.04 2.56
N TYR A 73 -13.47 -13.12 2.08
CA TYR A 73 -14.93 -13.27 2.12
C TYR A 73 -15.49 -13.93 0.86
N MET A 74 -14.84 -13.74 -0.29
CA MET A 74 -15.23 -14.24 -1.61
C MET A 74 -14.02 -14.90 -2.32
N PRO A 75 -13.66 -16.14 -1.95
CA PRO A 75 -12.63 -16.90 -2.63
C PRO A 75 -12.95 -17.13 -4.10
N LYS A 76 -11.95 -17.06 -4.99
CA LYS A 76 -12.12 -17.27 -6.45
C LYS A 76 -12.62 -18.67 -6.83
N ARG A 77 -12.42 -19.67 -5.96
CA ARG A 77 -12.70 -21.09 -6.24
C ARG A 77 -14.11 -21.53 -5.86
N ILE A 78 -14.91 -20.67 -5.23
CA ILE A 78 -16.27 -21.01 -4.82
C ILE A 78 -17.28 -20.23 -5.67
N HIS A 79 -18.27 -20.94 -6.21
CA HIS A 79 -19.40 -20.31 -6.88
C HIS A 79 -20.42 -19.87 -5.83
N LEU A 80 -20.73 -18.58 -5.79
CA LEU A 80 -21.69 -18.00 -4.85
C LEU A 80 -22.90 -17.48 -5.63
N LYS A 81 -24.11 -17.75 -5.14
CA LYS A 81 -25.33 -17.12 -5.66
C LYS A 81 -25.26 -15.60 -5.45
N TYR A 82 -25.95 -14.84 -6.30
CA TYR A 82 -25.93 -13.36 -6.30
C TYR A 82 -26.08 -12.74 -4.89
N ARG A 83 -27.11 -13.17 -4.14
CA ARG A 83 -27.36 -12.67 -2.77
C ARG A 83 -26.17 -12.92 -1.83
N GLY A 84 -25.50 -14.08 -1.97
CA GLY A 84 -24.31 -14.42 -1.20
C GLY A 84 -23.11 -13.54 -1.57
N MET A 85 -22.90 -13.25 -2.86
CA MET A 85 -21.87 -12.32 -3.30
C MET A 85 -22.13 -10.89 -2.80
N TYR A 86 -23.38 -10.43 -2.84
CA TYR A 86 -23.77 -9.10 -2.39
C TYR A 86 -23.44 -8.88 -0.91
N ILE A 87 -23.91 -9.76 -0.03
CA ILE A 87 -23.67 -9.66 1.43
C ILE A 87 -22.18 -9.75 1.75
N ARG A 88 -21.44 -10.66 1.10
CA ARG A 88 -19.99 -10.83 1.33
C ARG A 88 -19.18 -9.65 0.81
N SER A 89 -19.63 -8.98 -0.26
CA SER A 89 -19.03 -7.74 -0.76
C SER A 89 -19.18 -6.62 0.26
N ILE A 90 -20.37 -6.44 0.83
CA ILE A 90 -20.61 -5.46 1.91
C ILE A 90 -19.68 -5.76 3.09
N MET A 91 -19.59 -7.01 3.52
CA MET A 91 -18.72 -7.41 4.62
C MET A 91 -17.24 -7.10 4.34
N ALA A 92 -16.77 -7.35 3.11
CA ALA A 92 -15.41 -7.03 2.69
C ALA A 92 -15.15 -5.51 2.71
N ILE A 93 -16.10 -4.70 2.23
CA ILE A 93 -16.02 -3.23 2.24
C ILE A 93 -15.95 -2.71 3.68
N LEU A 94 -16.87 -3.16 4.55
CA LEU A 94 -16.90 -2.75 5.96
C LEU A 94 -15.58 -3.09 6.65
N ASN A 95 -15.08 -4.31 6.47
CA ASN A 95 -13.81 -4.73 7.06
C ASN A 95 -12.63 -3.93 6.50
N HIS A 96 -12.61 -3.63 5.20
CA HIS A 96 -11.54 -2.81 4.62
C HIS A 96 -11.56 -1.40 5.22
N ASN A 97 -12.71 -0.71 5.15
CA ASN A 97 -12.87 0.66 5.64
C ASN A 97 -12.49 0.80 7.11
N TYR A 98 -12.83 -0.20 7.93
CA TYR A 98 -12.47 -0.22 9.35
C TYR A 98 -10.96 -0.39 9.60
N ASN A 99 -10.25 -1.05 8.68
CA ASN A 99 -8.82 -1.33 8.82
C ASN A 99 -7.91 -0.32 8.12
N THR A 100 -8.44 0.54 7.25
CA THR A 100 -7.64 1.48 6.43
C THR A 100 -6.91 2.54 7.27
N ASN A 101 -7.47 2.94 8.42
CA ASN A 101 -6.94 4.04 9.24
C ASN A 101 -6.34 3.57 10.57
N LYS A 102 -5.91 2.30 10.66
CA LYS A 102 -5.33 1.78 11.89
C LYS A 102 -3.99 2.42 12.19
N GLN A 103 -3.83 2.92 13.41
CA GLN A 103 -2.56 3.47 13.88
C GLN A 103 -1.58 2.34 14.22
N ILE A 104 -0.31 2.60 13.97
CA ILE A 104 0.79 1.70 14.31
C ILE A 104 1.14 1.94 15.77
N VAL A 105 1.06 0.90 16.60
CA VAL A 105 1.36 0.95 18.05
C VAL A 105 2.83 0.66 18.31
N GLY A 106 3.44 -0.16 17.46
CA GLY A 106 4.84 -0.55 17.62
C GLY A 106 5.20 -1.65 16.64
N ASP A 107 6.33 -2.30 16.90
CA ASP A 107 6.89 -3.34 16.04
C ASP A 107 6.94 -4.68 16.76
N LYS A 108 6.74 -5.77 16.02
CA LYS A 108 6.92 -7.14 16.53
C LYS A 108 7.85 -7.94 15.63
N MET A 109 8.66 -8.77 16.26
CA MET A 109 9.52 -9.72 15.55
C MET A 109 8.72 -10.99 15.22
N VAL A 110 8.63 -11.34 13.94
CA VAL A 110 7.86 -12.50 13.45
C VAL A 110 8.78 -13.40 12.61
N TYR A 111 8.84 -14.68 12.97
CA TYR A 111 9.54 -15.69 12.18
C TYR A 111 8.82 -15.96 10.86
N TRP A 112 9.51 -15.77 9.74
CA TRP A 112 8.98 -15.99 8.39
C TRP A 112 9.52 -17.30 7.81
N LYS A 113 8.66 -18.33 7.84
CA LYS A 113 9.00 -19.71 7.43
C LYS A 113 9.60 -19.83 6.02
N PRO A 114 9.13 -19.12 4.97
CA PRO A 114 9.63 -19.34 3.62
C PRO A 114 11.09 -18.88 3.35
N LEU A 115 11.67 -17.95 4.12
CA LEU A 115 13.10 -17.54 4.05
C LEU A 115 13.85 -18.05 5.30
N GLY A 116 13.18 -18.76 6.22
CA GLY A 116 13.78 -19.23 7.47
C GLY A 116 14.37 -18.13 8.36
N LYS A 117 13.80 -16.91 8.34
CA LYS A 117 14.37 -15.75 9.06
C LYS A 117 13.35 -14.94 9.83
N TYR A 118 13.80 -14.26 10.88
CA TYR A 118 13.00 -13.27 11.61
C TYR A 118 12.86 -11.98 10.81
N THR A 119 11.64 -11.43 10.82
CA THR A 119 11.31 -10.17 10.14
C THR A 119 10.52 -9.28 11.09
N ILE A 120 10.79 -7.98 11.04
CA ILE A 120 10.04 -6.99 11.81
C ILE A 120 8.73 -6.72 11.07
N LYS A 121 7.61 -6.77 11.79
CA LYS A 121 6.28 -6.43 11.27
C LYS A 121 5.60 -5.43 12.18
N ASN A 122 4.90 -4.48 11.59
CA ASN A 122 4.12 -3.49 12.32
C ASN A 122 3.01 -4.17 13.15
N VAL A 123 2.85 -3.68 14.38
CA VAL A 123 1.73 -3.96 15.28
C VAL A 123 0.75 -2.79 15.15
N TYR A 124 -0.49 -3.10 14.86
CA TYR A 124 -1.57 -2.13 14.74
C TYR A 124 -2.43 -2.14 16.00
N GLU A 125 -3.09 -1.02 16.29
CA GLU A 125 -4.05 -0.94 17.39
C GLU A 125 -5.11 -2.03 17.26
N LEU A 126 -5.24 -2.84 18.32
CA LEU A 126 -6.35 -3.77 18.47
C LEU A 126 -7.57 -2.97 18.86
N VAL A 127 -8.32 -2.49 17.86
CA VAL A 127 -9.70 -2.07 18.13
C VAL A 127 -10.51 -3.36 18.33
N MET A 128 -10.64 -3.79 19.58
CA MET A 128 -11.47 -4.91 20.02
C MET A 128 -12.95 -4.57 19.76
N GLY A 129 -13.39 -4.70 18.50
CA GLY A 129 -14.69 -4.23 18.04
C GLY A 129 -15.46 -5.29 17.26
N ILE A 130 -16.24 -6.09 17.98
CA ILE A 130 -17.46 -6.80 17.52
C ILE A 130 -17.26 -8.08 16.67
N ILE A 131 -16.31 -8.16 15.75
CA ILE A 131 -16.26 -9.31 14.82
C ILE A 131 -15.58 -10.54 15.45
N GLU A 132 -14.42 -10.41 16.10
CA GLU A 132 -13.69 -11.58 16.63
C GLU A 132 -14.37 -12.25 17.83
N ARG A 133 -15.14 -11.50 18.64
CA ARG A 133 -15.95 -12.08 19.73
C ARG A 133 -17.05 -13.03 19.23
N ASN A 134 -17.51 -12.87 17.98
CA ASN A 134 -18.50 -13.76 17.39
C ASN A 134 -17.88 -14.96 16.67
N TYR A 135 -16.65 -14.88 16.17
CA TYR A 135 -15.97 -16.02 15.53
C TYR A 135 -15.24 -16.94 16.53
N SER A 136 -14.88 -16.45 17.72
CA SER A 136 -14.34 -17.31 18.80
C SER A 136 -15.37 -18.31 19.35
N LYS A 137 -16.67 -18.10 19.15
CA LYS A 137 -17.71 -19.10 19.44
C LYS A 137 -17.87 -20.15 18.33
N TYR A 138 -17.27 -19.95 17.17
CA TYR A 138 -17.37 -20.85 16.01
C TYR A 138 -16.00 -21.13 15.39
N SER A 139 -15.04 -21.53 16.23
CA SER A 139 -13.71 -21.95 15.78
C SER A 139 -13.16 -23.07 16.66
N ILE A 140 -13.83 -24.22 16.62
CA ILE A 140 -13.21 -25.56 16.65
C ILE A 140 -14.22 -26.46 15.92
N PHE A 141 -13.82 -26.98 14.76
CA PHE A 141 -14.58 -27.86 13.86
C PHE A 141 -15.80 -27.30 13.10
N SER A 142 -15.61 -27.20 11.78
CA SER A 142 -16.55 -27.65 10.72
C SER A 142 -16.80 -26.60 9.62
N PHE A 143 -15.75 -26.30 8.84
CA PHE A 143 -15.91 -25.72 7.50
C PHE A 143 -16.42 -26.76 6.46
N ASN A 144 -16.61 -28.03 6.86
CA ASN A 144 -17.08 -29.14 6.01
C ASN A 144 -18.57 -29.49 6.14
N ARG A 145 -19.41 -28.67 6.78
CA ARG A 145 -20.84 -29.03 6.99
C ARG A 145 -21.85 -27.92 6.74
N LEU A 146 -21.52 -26.97 5.85
CA LEU A 146 -22.49 -25.98 5.35
C LEU A 146 -22.63 -25.98 3.82
N PHE A 147 -22.27 -27.09 3.18
CA PHE A 147 -22.41 -27.31 1.73
C PHE A 147 -23.44 -28.38 1.37
N ARG A 148 -24.33 -28.76 2.30
CA ARG A 148 -25.35 -29.79 2.05
C ARG A 148 -26.79 -29.29 1.98
N LEU A 149 -27.05 -27.97 1.99
CA LEU A 149 -28.44 -27.48 1.93
C LEU A 149 -28.71 -26.25 1.06
N PHE A 150 -27.77 -25.66 0.31
CA PHE A 150 -28.11 -24.62 -0.68
C PHE A 150 -27.14 -24.49 -1.84
#